data_AF-A0AAV7BPS6-F1
#
_entry.id   AF-A0AAV7BPS6-F1
#
_cell.length_a   1.000
_cell.length_b   1.000
_cell.length_c   1.000
_cell.angle_alpha   90.00
_cell.angle_beta   90.00
_cell.angle_gamma   90.00
#
_symmetry.space_group_name_H-M   'P 1'
#
loop_
_entity.id
_entity.type
_entity.pdbx_description
1 polymer ?
#
loop_
_entity_poly.entity_id
_entity_poly.type
_entity_poly.pdbx_seq_one_letter_code
_entity_poly.pdbx_strand_id
1 'polypeptide(L)'
;MNQDSKPMFTIFYNLERDRNANNEREHNLICPRCNEEKNELLSIPCGHNICHHCYSRYRADQSGYRCPLCVSQEKAEPLQLVSVDESGQLDLQESVLYRCFLHERILEYPVYLISVIGERRTGKSFLLNYLMKALHSQETFEKFSLGAEDEILEGFPWKPGTEKVTNGIWIWSKPFILERNGQKVAVFLLDTEGSMDMEGERKANIKMCMLTLILSSHLVFNVNSNINETDMDYLEIYCYGMDNEKLQNLKSFDFLIRNWYDPETCTEDDAESYLNGEIKMMKNKYKDCNFFKIVNERSINCFLMPHPGNDITSKETGRLQDMNKEFQDNLKTYLSGLVERIMCSIGSASNQNTRKCGAMPEQILLSVNHINNLKCNISSPAEMCNMKINMETMQEIKEEFQEFLRNWSMWKLRIGTQVAEKIEELQCKFETSFRITNEEDRNEQREKMKEYLVIEGNNFCRNHNVKLLLHGVPALIALAGLAAAGPAGALFAQASTSAAAGSSATEVIISGAAAVGQIGLAVLRKWI
;
A
#
# COMPACT_ATOMS: atom_id res chain seq x y z
N MET A 1 22.92 -9.47 -19.89
CA MET A 1 23.81 -9.78 -18.75
C MET A 1 23.61 -8.68 -17.71
N ASN A 2 22.77 -8.93 -16.72
CA ASN A 2 22.75 -8.24 -15.43
C ASN A 2 22.23 -9.28 -14.45
N GLN A 3 23.06 -9.63 -13.47
CA GLN A 3 22.85 -10.73 -12.54
C GLN A 3 21.95 -10.29 -11.39
N ASP A 4 20.83 -11.00 -11.28
CA ASP A 4 20.01 -11.33 -10.11
C ASP A 4 20.45 -10.75 -8.74
N SER A 5 19.78 -9.67 -8.33
CA SER A 5 19.55 -9.38 -6.90
C SER A 5 18.50 -10.37 -6.37
N LYS A 6 18.95 -11.51 -5.82
CA LYS A 6 18.06 -12.39 -5.06
C LYS A 6 17.73 -11.74 -3.71
N PRO A 7 16.45 -11.72 -3.28
CA PRO A 7 16.08 -11.17 -1.98
C PRO A 7 16.76 -11.94 -0.84
N MET A 8 17.26 -11.22 0.17
CA MET A 8 18.01 -11.77 1.32
C MET A 8 17.26 -12.89 2.07
N PHE A 9 15.92 -12.92 1.95
CA PHE A 9 15.06 -13.98 2.50
C PHE A 9 15.42 -15.39 2.05
N THR A 10 15.90 -15.57 0.81
CA THR A 10 16.24 -16.90 0.29
C THR A 10 17.58 -17.43 0.83
N ILE A 11 18.45 -16.57 1.36
CA ILE A 11 19.78 -16.97 1.83
C ILE A 11 19.69 -17.63 3.21
N PHE A 12 18.83 -17.14 4.10
CA PHE A 12 18.74 -17.67 5.47
C PHE A 12 17.85 -18.91 5.61
N TYR A 13 16.76 -19.02 4.83
CA TYR A 13 15.92 -20.24 4.87
C TYR A 13 16.64 -21.50 4.34
N ASN A 14 17.71 -21.32 3.54
CA ASN A 14 18.52 -22.44 3.05
C ASN A 14 19.65 -22.86 4.02
N LEU A 15 20.01 -22.04 5.02
CA LEU A 15 21.05 -22.40 5.99
C LEU A 15 20.64 -23.53 6.94
N GLU A 16 19.34 -23.79 7.13
CA GLU A 16 18.87 -24.95 7.87
C GLU A 16 18.80 -26.25 7.04
N ARG A 17 18.88 -26.16 5.71
CA ARG A 17 18.90 -27.34 4.82
C ARG A 17 20.29 -27.74 4.33
N ASP A 18 21.23 -26.81 4.22
CA ASP A 18 22.57 -27.08 3.70
C ASP A 18 23.62 -27.42 4.77
N ARG A 19 23.27 -28.28 5.75
CA ARG A 19 24.31 -28.95 6.58
C ARG A 19 25.10 -30.03 5.83
N ASN A 20 24.82 -30.27 4.54
CA ASN A 20 25.49 -31.28 3.74
C ASN A 20 25.80 -30.76 2.32
N ALA A 21 26.62 -29.72 2.19
CA ALA A 21 27.33 -29.45 0.94
C ALA A 21 28.59 -28.61 1.19
N ASN A 22 29.76 -29.24 1.14
CA ASN A 22 31.04 -28.55 1.01
C ASN A 22 31.07 -27.80 -0.33
N ASN A 23 31.09 -26.46 -0.28
CA ASN A 23 31.70 -25.64 -1.34
C ASN A 23 32.01 -24.24 -0.80
N GLU A 24 33.31 -23.91 -0.80
CA GLU A 24 33.87 -22.61 -0.46
C GLU A 24 33.43 -21.56 -1.50
N ARG A 25 32.54 -20.65 -1.09
CA ARG A 25 32.41 -19.31 -1.67
C ARG A 25 32.56 -18.33 -0.52
N GLU A 26 33.51 -17.41 -0.62
CA GLU A 26 33.64 -16.29 0.32
C GLU A 26 32.37 -15.44 0.22
N HIS A 27 31.43 -15.69 1.12
CA HIS A 27 30.23 -14.89 1.27
C HIS A 27 30.54 -13.72 2.20
N ASN A 28 30.48 -12.48 1.70
CA ASN A 28 30.51 -11.29 2.56
C ASN A 28 29.35 -11.39 3.56
N LEU A 29 29.68 -11.40 4.86
CA LEU A 29 28.72 -11.51 5.96
C LEU A 29 28.26 -10.12 6.37
N ILE A 30 26.96 -9.88 6.48
CA ILE A 30 26.43 -8.59 6.93
C ILE A 30 26.31 -8.60 8.47
N CYS A 31 26.92 -7.60 9.12
CA CYS A 31 26.77 -7.45 10.56
C CYS A 31 25.36 -6.98 10.93
N PRO A 32 24.56 -7.73 11.70
CA PRO A 32 23.18 -7.36 12.01
C PRO A 32 23.04 -6.12 12.91
N ARG A 33 24.13 -5.61 13.49
CA ARG A 33 24.11 -4.39 14.31
C ARG A 33 24.41 -3.10 13.54
N CYS A 34 25.40 -3.12 12.64
CA CYS A 34 25.79 -1.92 11.90
C CYS A 34 25.40 -1.98 10.42
N ASN A 35 24.85 -3.11 9.97
CA ASN A 35 24.44 -3.35 8.59
C ASN A 35 25.57 -3.18 7.55
N GLU A 36 26.83 -3.33 7.99
CA GLU A 36 27.99 -3.26 7.11
C GLU A 36 28.45 -4.67 6.71
N GLU A 37 28.91 -4.84 5.47
CA GLU A 37 29.59 -6.04 5.01
C GLU A 37 30.91 -6.26 5.76
N LYS A 38 31.16 -7.51 6.13
CA LYS A 38 32.33 -7.96 6.88
C LYS A 38 32.83 -9.29 6.32
N ASN A 39 34.15 -9.44 6.37
CA ASN A 39 34.82 -10.69 6.00
C ASN A 39 34.57 -11.78 7.06
N GLU A 40 34.27 -11.39 8.30
CA GLU A 40 34.06 -12.33 9.41
C GLU A 40 33.12 -11.72 10.46
N LEU A 41 32.28 -12.57 11.06
CA LEU A 41 31.45 -12.23 12.22
C LEU A 41 31.88 -13.08 13.42
N LEU A 42 31.91 -12.46 14.59
CA LEU A 42 32.12 -13.15 15.87
C LEU A 42 30.84 -13.84 16.30
N SER A 43 30.90 -15.16 16.47
CA SER A 43 29.86 -15.92 17.16
C SER A 43 29.98 -15.73 18.67
N ILE A 44 28.92 -15.20 19.28
CA ILE A 44 28.80 -14.98 20.71
C ILE A 44 28.14 -16.22 21.35
N PRO A 45 28.45 -16.60 22.62
CA PRO A 45 27.88 -17.78 23.27
C PRO A 45 26.35 -17.91 23.29
N CYS A 46 25.62 -16.81 23.11
CA CYS A 46 24.17 -16.80 22.95
C CYS A 46 23.69 -17.17 21.53
N GLY A 47 24.58 -17.60 20.62
CA GLY A 47 24.27 -17.98 19.24
C GLY A 47 24.22 -16.83 18.23
N HIS A 48 24.39 -15.58 18.66
CA HIS A 48 24.36 -14.42 17.76
C HIS A 48 25.72 -14.14 17.11
N ASN A 49 25.71 -13.73 15.83
CA ASN A 49 26.90 -13.33 15.08
C ASN A 49 26.97 -11.80 14.94
N ILE A 50 28.10 -11.17 15.30
CA ILE A 50 28.29 -9.72 15.18
C ILE A 50 29.72 -9.37 14.78
N CYS A 51 29.95 -8.25 14.08
CA CYS A 51 31.32 -7.86 13.73
C CYS A 51 32.16 -7.47 14.94
N HIS A 52 33.48 -7.66 14.83
CA HIS A 52 34.44 -7.35 15.89
C HIS A 52 34.40 -5.89 16.34
N HIS A 53 34.20 -4.96 15.40
CA HIS A 53 34.09 -3.53 15.68
C HIS A 53 32.88 -3.19 16.57
N CYS A 54 31.71 -3.71 16.22
CA CYS A 54 30.48 -3.55 17.00
C CYS A 54 30.56 -4.21 18.37
N TYR A 55 31.19 -5.38 18.46
CA TYR A 55 31.39 -6.08 19.74
C TYR A 55 32.34 -5.31 20.66
N SER A 56 33.46 -4.82 20.13
CA SER A 56 34.51 -4.12 20.90
C SER A 56 34.03 -2.76 21.41
N ARG A 57 33.35 -1.96 20.58
CA ARG A 57 32.73 -0.70 21.01
C ARG A 57 31.73 -0.92 22.14
N TYR A 58 30.87 -1.92 22.01
CA TYR A 58 29.88 -2.22 23.05
C TYR A 58 30.51 -2.64 24.38
N ARG A 59 31.60 -3.42 24.34
CA ARG A 59 32.34 -3.85 25.53
C ARG A 59 33.06 -2.69 26.23
N ALA A 60 33.44 -1.64 25.51
CA ALA A 60 34.04 -0.44 26.10
C ALA A 60 33.01 0.41 26.85
N ASP A 61 31.75 0.42 26.40
CA ASP A 61 30.67 1.25 26.96
C ASP A 61 29.92 0.59 28.14
N GLN A 62 30.07 -0.72 28.37
CA GLN A 62 29.40 -1.44 29.46
C GLN A 62 30.33 -2.34 30.26
N SER A 63 30.19 -2.32 31.59
CA SER A 63 30.96 -3.11 32.54
C SER A 63 30.50 -4.58 32.66
N GLY A 64 30.22 -5.27 31.54
CA GLY A 64 29.71 -6.65 31.58
C GLY A 64 29.83 -7.46 30.28
N TYR A 65 29.94 -8.78 30.42
CA TYR A 65 29.99 -9.76 29.32
C TYR A 65 28.59 -10.10 28.80
N ARG A 66 27.81 -9.12 28.32
CA ARG A 66 26.50 -9.38 27.71
C ARG A 66 26.56 -9.20 26.19
N CYS A 67 25.84 -10.06 25.48
CA CYS A 67 25.75 -9.96 24.02
C CYS A 67 25.03 -8.66 23.63
N PRO A 68 25.63 -7.80 22.81
CA PRO A 68 24.99 -6.57 22.35
C PRO A 68 23.66 -6.78 21.63
N LEU A 69 23.52 -7.88 20.87
CA LEU A 69 22.29 -8.21 20.16
C LEU A 69 21.20 -8.68 21.13
N CYS A 70 21.55 -9.47 22.14
CA CYS A 70 20.61 -9.84 23.21
C CYS A 70 20.18 -8.62 24.03
N VAL A 71 21.11 -7.72 24.37
CA VAL A 71 20.76 -6.51 25.14
C VAL A 71 19.92 -5.54 24.32
N SER A 72 20.18 -5.38 23.01
CA SER A 72 19.28 -4.63 22.13
C SER A 72 17.91 -5.29 21.99
N GLN A 73 17.83 -6.62 22.08
CA GLN A 73 16.56 -7.34 22.19
C GLN A 73 15.92 -7.20 23.59
N GLU A 74 16.64 -6.76 24.63
CA GLU A 74 16.12 -6.56 25.99
C GLU A 74 15.50 -5.18 26.20
N LYS A 75 15.93 -4.12 25.50
CA LYS A 75 15.32 -2.79 25.61
C LYS A 75 14.26 -2.59 24.53
N ALA A 76 13.04 -2.25 24.94
CA ALA A 76 11.98 -1.88 24.02
C ALA A 76 12.17 -0.43 23.57
N GLU A 77 12.09 -0.17 22.27
CA GLU A 77 12.27 1.17 21.72
C GLU A 77 11.54 1.33 20.37
N PRO A 78 11.30 2.56 19.92
CA PRO A 78 10.69 2.80 18.62
C PRO A 78 11.74 2.62 17.51
N LEU A 79 11.41 1.83 16.48
CA LEU A 79 12.28 1.58 15.33
C LEU A 79 11.59 2.03 14.06
N GLN A 80 12.31 2.75 13.20
CA GLN A 80 11.78 3.14 11.89
C GLN A 80 11.71 1.90 11.00
N LEU A 81 10.49 1.42 10.74
CA LEU A 81 10.25 0.26 9.89
C LEU A 81 10.34 0.64 8.42
N VAL A 82 9.76 1.77 8.04
CA VAL A 82 9.74 2.28 6.67
C VAL A 82 10.14 3.74 6.68
N SER A 83 11.10 4.11 5.85
CA SER A 83 11.46 5.50 5.52
C SER A 83 10.97 5.86 4.12
N VAL A 84 11.04 7.14 3.79
CA VAL A 84 10.77 7.64 2.43
C VAL A 84 12.08 8.13 1.84
N ASP A 85 12.42 7.67 0.64
CA ASP A 85 13.61 8.14 -0.07
C ASP A 85 13.37 9.50 -0.77
N GLU A 86 14.43 10.08 -1.34
CA GLU A 86 14.35 11.37 -2.06
C GLU A 86 13.40 11.34 -3.27
N SER A 87 13.08 10.16 -3.79
CA SER A 87 12.17 9.96 -4.92
C SER A 87 10.71 9.75 -4.49
N GLY A 88 10.43 9.75 -3.19
CA GLY A 88 9.10 9.49 -2.64
C GLY A 88 8.70 8.01 -2.67
N GLN A 89 9.66 7.10 -2.79
CA GLN A 89 9.44 5.66 -2.65
C GLN A 89 9.62 5.22 -1.20
N LEU A 90 8.93 4.15 -0.84
CA LEU A 90 9.06 3.54 0.48
C LEU A 90 10.33 2.70 0.54
N ASP A 91 11.18 2.97 1.52
CA ASP A 91 12.39 2.21 1.80
C ASP A 91 12.20 1.40 3.09
N LEU A 92 12.28 0.07 2.98
CA LEU A 92 12.01 -0.86 4.08
C LEU A 92 13.31 -1.16 4.83
N GLN A 93 13.30 -0.90 6.13
CA GLN A 93 14.43 -1.20 7.00
C GLN A 93 14.43 -2.68 7.38
N GLU A 94 14.99 -3.54 6.52
CA GLU A 94 14.97 -5.00 6.69
C GLU A 94 15.51 -5.44 8.06
N SER A 95 16.56 -4.79 8.58
CA SER A 95 17.13 -5.10 9.90
C SER A 95 16.12 -5.00 11.05
N VAL A 96 15.12 -4.12 10.93
CA VAL A 96 14.04 -3.95 11.91
C VAL A 96 13.09 -5.14 11.87
N LEU A 97 12.84 -5.73 10.69
CA LEU A 97 12.01 -6.94 10.57
C LEU A 97 12.59 -8.12 11.35
N TYR A 98 13.91 -8.33 11.26
CA TYR A 98 14.59 -9.37 12.03
C TYR A 98 14.44 -9.15 13.54
N ARG A 99 14.62 -7.90 13.99
CA ARG A 99 14.56 -7.56 15.41
C ARG A 99 13.16 -7.70 16.00
N CYS A 100 12.12 -7.33 15.24
CA CYS A 100 10.74 -7.36 15.72
C CYS A 100 10.13 -8.75 15.62
N PHE A 101 10.28 -9.45 14.48
CA PHE A 101 9.45 -10.63 14.16
C PHE A 101 10.19 -11.97 14.23
N LEU A 102 11.52 -11.98 14.16
CA LEU A 102 12.29 -13.23 14.01
C LEU A 102 12.92 -13.75 15.32
N HIS A 103 12.42 -13.29 16.46
CA HIS A 103 12.84 -13.88 17.74
C HIS A 103 12.19 -15.25 17.94
N GLU A 104 13.00 -16.27 18.20
CA GLU A 104 12.60 -17.69 18.37
C GLU A 104 11.36 -17.93 19.26
N ARG A 105 11.19 -17.11 20.32
CA ARG A 105 10.09 -17.24 21.29
C ARG A 105 8.71 -16.88 20.74
N ILE A 106 8.66 -16.13 19.64
CA ILE A 106 7.41 -15.57 19.09
C ILE A 106 7.19 -15.95 17.63
N LEU A 107 8.11 -16.67 16.99
CA LEU A 107 8.06 -17.02 15.55
C LEU A 107 6.70 -17.61 15.15
N GLU A 108 6.16 -18.49 16.00
CA GLU A 108 4.92 -19.21 15.76
C GLU A 108 3.66 -18.47 16.23
N TYR A 109 3.81 -17.34 16.91
CA TYR A 109 2.67 -16.58 17.40
C TYR A 109 2.02 -15.82 16.24
N PRO A 110 0.68 -15.86 16.12
CA PRO A 110 -0.04 -14.98 15.22
C PRO A 110 0.21 -13.51 15.59
N VAL A 111 0.23 -12.65 14.58
CA VAL A 111 0.53 -11.23 14.71
C VAL A 111 -0.75 -10.42 14.68
N TYR A 112 -0.84 -9.43 15.57
CA TYR A 112 -1.90 -8.43 15.57
C TYR A 112 -1.25 -7.03 15.50
N LEU A 113 -1.44 -6.33 14.39
CA LEU A 113 -0.87 -4.99 14.19
C LEU A 113 -1.92 -3.91 14.46
N ILE A 114 -1.63 -3.03 15.41
CA ILE A 114 -2.43 -1.85 15.69
C ILE A 114 -1.71 -0.65 15.11
N SER A 115 -2.38 0.11 14.26
CA SER A 115 -1.80 1.29 13.64
C SER A 115 -2.69 2.50 13.83
N VAL A 116 -2.08 3.68 13.96
CA VAL A 116 -2.80 4.95 13.99
C VAL A 116 -2.40 5.78 12.79
N ILE A 117 -3.38 6.20 11.99
CA ILE A 117 -3.22 7.11 10.84
C ILE A 117 -4.07 8.38 11.05
N GLY A 118 -3.77 9.44 10.29
CA GLY A 118 -4.51 10.70 10.32
C GLY A 118 -3.60 11.91 10.19
N GLU A 119 -4.18 13.11 10.28
CA GLU A 119 -3.48 14.39 10.11
C GLU A 119 -2.26 14.54 11.03
N ARG A 120 -1.37 15.47 10.67
CA ARG A 120 -0.19 15.76 11.49
C ARG A 120 -0.62 16.50 12.76
N ARG A 121 0.10 16.26 13.87
CA ARG A 121 -0.15 16.92 15.18
C ARG A 121 -1.46 16.62 15.87
N THR A 122 -2.14 15.57 15.47
CA THR A 122 -3.39 15.14 16.12
C THR A 122 -3.17 14.20 17.33
N GLY A 123 -1.92 14.06 17.80
CA GLY A 123 -1.60 13.28 19.01
C GLY A 123 -1.66 11.76 18.83
N LYS A 124 -1.18 11.24 17.69
CA LYS A 124 -1.12 9.79 17.39
C LYS A 124 -0.15 9.03 18.30
N SER A 125 1.11 9.44 18.35
CA SER A 125 2.15 8.85 19.20
C SER A 125 1.76 8.93 20.69
N PHE A 126 1.14 10.04 21.10
CA PHE A 126 0.58 10.22 22.45
C PHE A 126 -0.46 9.13 22.79
N LEU A 127 -1.40 8.88 21.87
CA LEU A 127 -2.40 7.83 22.04
C LEU A 127 -1.75 6.44 22.13
N LEU A 128 -0.78 6.15 21.25
CA LEU A 128 -0.06 4.88 21.23
C LEU A 128 0.68 4.62 22.55
N ASN A 129 1.29 5.65 23.15
CA ASN A 129 2.01 5.49 24.42
C ASN A 129 1.08 5.15 25.58
N TYR A 130 -0.15 5.69 25.62
CA TYR A 130 -1.14 5.25 26.59
C TYR A 130 -1.72 3.86 26.27
N LEU A 131 -1.87 3.51 25.00
CA LEU A 131 -2.24 2.15 24.59
C LEU A 131 -1.19 1.12 25.02
N MET A 132 0.09 1.46 24.98
CA MET A 132 1.16 0.61 25.51
C MET A 132 0.94 0.28 26.99
N LYS A 133 0.52 1.25 27.80
CA LYS A 133 0.18 1.00 29.21
C LYS A 133 -0.98 0.00 29.35
N ALA A 134 -2.03 0.17 28.55
CA ALA A 134 -3.18 -0.74 28.56
C ALA A 134 -2.81 -2.18 28.15
N LEU A 135 -2.02 -2.31 27.08
CA LEU A 135 -1.52 -3.60 26.61
C LEU A 135 -0.58 -4.26 27.63
N HIS A 136 0.30 -3.46 28.26
CA HIS A 136 1.19 -3.97 29.29
C HIS A 136 0.42 -4.49 30.51
N SER A 137 -0.57 -3.74 31.00
CA SER A 137 -1.45 -4.21 32.08
C SER A 137 -2.17 -5.51 31.71
N GLN A 138 -2.62 -5.64 30.46
CA GLN A 138 -3.26 -6.87 29.98
C GLN A 138 -2.28 -8.05 29.91
N GLU A 139 -1.04 -7.83 29.47
CA GLU A 139 0.02 -8.84 29.39
C GLU A 139 0.48 -9.32 30.79
N THR A 140 0.55 -8.41 31.77
CA THR A 140 0.95 -8.72 33.16
C THR A 140 -0.22 -9.16 34.05
N PHE A 141 -1.44 -9.21 33.51
CA PHE A 141 -2.68 -9.46 34.26
C PHE A 141 -2.92 -8.48 35.41
N GLU A 142 -2.46 -7.24 35.24
CA GLU A 142 -2.65 -6.14 36.17
C GLU A 142 -3.89 -5.33 35.83
N LYS A 143 -4.44 -4.64 36.83
CA LYS A 143 -5.55 -3.72 36.60
C LYS A 143 -5.06 -2.50 35.82
N PHE A 144 -5.64 -2.25 34.64
CA PHE A 144 -5.30 -1.09 33.84
C PHE A 144 -5.52 0.24 34.57
N SER A 145 -4.47 1.06 34.53
CA SER A 145 -4.48 2.47 34.96
C SER A 145 -3.70 3.32 33.94
N LEU A 146 -3.98 4.62 33.90
CA LEU A 146 -3.23 5.55 33.05
C LEU A 146 -1.84 5.88 33.64
N GLY A 147 -1.50 5.38 34.83
CA GLY A 147 -0.27 5.69 35.55
C GLY A 147 -0.49 6.65 36.72
N ALA A 148 0.62 7.06 37.35
CA ALA A 148 0.59 8.07 38.41
C ALA A 148 0.42 9.48 37.83
N GLU A 149 -0.10 10.41 38.65
CA GLU A 149 -0.41 11.79 38.25
C GLU A 149 0.80 12.54 37.66
N ASP A 150 1.98 12.33 38.23
CA ASP A 150 3.23 13.01 37.88
C ASP A 150 4.14 12.21 36.93
N GLU A 151 3.75 10.98 36.58
CA GLU A 151 4.52 10.06 35.74
C GLU A 151 4.67 10.62 34.31
N ILE A 152 5.90 10.58 33.79
CA ILE A 152 6.20 11.02 32.42
C ILE A 152 5.78 9.92 31.44
N LEU A 153 5.11 10.30 30.36
CA LEU A 153 4.67 9.36 29.33
C LEU A 153 5.84 8.94 28.41
N GLU A 154 6.32 7.72 28.58
CA GLU A 154 7.35 7.10 27.75
C GLU A 154 6.78 6.28 26.59
N GLY A 155 7.60 6.04 25.56
CA GLY A 155 7.23 5.22 24.39
C GLY A 155 7.77 5.79 23.09
N PHE A 156 6.92 5.90 22.07
CA PHE A 156 7.23 6.61 20.83
C PHE A 156 7.57 8.08 21.10
N PRO A 157 8.53 8.67 20.37
CA PRO A 157 8.90 10.05 20.56
C PRO A 157 7.74 10.95 20.13
N TRP A 158 7.36 11.90 20.98
CA TRP A 158 6.31 12.85 20.68
C TRP A 158 6.68 14.21 21.27
N LYS A 159 6.37 15.29 20.54
CA LYS A 159 6.61 16.66 20.99
C LYS A 159 5.48 17.60 20.55
N PRO A 160 5.02 18.51 21.42
CA PRO A 160 4.20 19.65 21.03
C PRO A 160 5.00 20.59 20.10
N GLY A 161 4.31 21.38 19.27
CA GLY A 161 4.92 22.34 18.34
C GLY A 161 4.91 21.94 16.86
N THR A 162 5.61 22.71 16.02
CA THR A 162 5.49 22.68 14.54
C THR A 162 6.56 21.83 13.82
N GLU A 163 7.67 21.44 14.45
CA GLU A 163 8.79 20.67 13.84
C GLU A 163 8.61 19.15 13.76
N LYS A 164 8.74 18.54 12.57
CA LYS A 164 8.43 17.11 12.30
C LYS A 164 9.12 16.19 13.33
N VAL A 165 8.36 15.27 13.93
CA VAL A 165 8.88 14.32 14.93
C VAL A 165 9.02 12.92 14.33
N THR A 166 8.03 12.47 13.55
CA THR A 166 8.04 11.19 12.84
C THR A 166 8.14 11.41 11.34
N ASN A 167 9.12 10.73 10.71
CA ASN A 167 9.18 10.53 9.26
C ASN A 167 9.00 9.03 9.00
N GLY A 168 8.10 8.63 8.12
CA GLY A 168 7.89 7.22 7.79
C GLY A 168 6.93 6.47 8.72
N ILE A 169 7.07 5.14 8.76
CA ILE A 169 6.32 4.22 9.62
C ILE A 169 7.27 3.66 10.68
N TRP A 170 6.89 3.76 11.94
CA TRP A 170 7.65 3.30 13.10
C TRP A 170 6.95 2.13 13.77
N ILE A 171 7.71 1.16 14.27
CA ILE A 171 7.22 0.00 15.01
C ILE A 171 7.82 -0.01 16.42
N TRP A 172 7.03 -0.39 17.42
CA TRP A 172 7.58 -0.69 18.75
C TRP A 172 8.34 -2.01 18.70
N SER A 173 9.62 -2.01 19.08
CA SER A 173 10.53 -3.13 18.81
C SER A 173 10.16 -4.46 19.48
N LYS A 174 9.28 -4.43 20.48
CA LYS A 174 8.82 -5.61 21.21
C LYS A 174 7.31 -5.73 21.13
N PRO A 175 6.78 -6.92 20.81
CA PRO A 175 5.35 -7.13 20.92
C PRO A 175 4.93 -7.26 22.38
N PHE A 176 3.66 -6.93 22.64
CA PHE A 176 2.94 -7.36 23.83
C PHE A 176 2.34 -8.74 23.57
N ILE A 177 2.59 -9.70 24.46
CA ILE A 177 2.10 -11.07 24.32
C ILE A 177 0.78 -11.19 25.05
N LEU A 178 -0.32 -11.18 24.31
CA LEU A 178 -1.66 -11.35 24.88
C LEU A 178 -2.09 -12.81 24.78
N GLU A 179 -2.74 -13.32 25.83
CA GLU A 179 -3.21 -14.70 25.90
C GLU A 179 -4.69 -14.77 26.28
N ARG A 180 -5.48 -15.51 25.49
CA ARG A 180 -6.87 -15.86 25.82
C ARG A 180 -7.11 -17.33 25.51
N ASN A 181 -7.70 -18.07 26.46
CA ASN A 181 -8.03 -19.48 26.31
C ASN A 181 -6.85 -20.37 25.83
N GLY A 182 -5.64 -20.10 26.32
CA GLY A 182 -4.42 -20.82 25.95
C GLY A 182 -3.85 -20.46 24.58
N GLN A 183 -4.46 -19.52 23.84
CA GLN A 183 -3.93 -19.00 22.59
C GLN A 183 -3.20 -17.69 22.82
N LYS A 184 -1.97 -17.61 22.33
CA LYS A 184 -1.10 -16.43 22.41
C LYS A 184 -1.09 -15.68 21.09
N VAL A 185 -1.01 -14.35 21.16
CA VAL A 185 -0.88 -13.46 20.01
C VAL A 185 0.22 -12.43 20.32
N ALA A 186 1.04 -12.10 19.33
CA ALA A 186 2.03 -11.03 19.41
C ALA A 186 1.41 -9.72 18.88
N VAL A 187 1.17 -8.76 19.77
CA VAL A 187 0.58 -7.47 19.43
C VAL A 187 1.68 -6.43 19.21
N PHE A 188 1.74 -5.86 18.03
CA PHE A 188 2.68 -4.79 17.66
C PHE A 188 1.94 -3.47 17.44
N LEU A 189 2.64 -2.37 17.70
CA LEU A 189 2.15 -1.01 17.49
C LEU A 189 2.91 -0.35 16.34
N LEU A 190 2.17 0.25 15.41
CA LEU A 190 2.71 1.07 14.33
C LEU A 190 2.30 2.53 14.51
N ASP A 191 3.30 3.41 14.61
CA ASP A 191 3.12 4.86 14.56
C ASP A 191 3.46 5.38 13.17
N THR A 192 2.69 6.34 12.67
CA THR A 192 2.84 6.85 11.29
C THR A 192 3.06 8.35 11.27
N GLU A 193 3.83 8.82 10.28
CA GLU A 193 3.89 10.25 9.96
C GLU A 193 2.49 10.78 9.61
N GLY A 194 2.18 12.01 10.05
CA GLY A 194 0.94 12.68 9.66
C GLY A 194 0.98 13.13 8.20
N SER A 195 0.00 12.68 7.41
CA SER A 195 0.11 12.59 5.95
C SER A 195 -0.68 13.64 5.15
N MET A 196 -1.58 14.41 5.78
CA MET A 196 -2.71 15.01 5.05
C MET A 196 -2.54 16.50 4.63
N ASP A 197 -1.46 17.18 5.05
CA ASP A 197 -1.33 18.66 4.89
C ASP A 197 -0.17 19.18 4.02
N MET A 198 0.70 18.34 3.43
CA MET A 198 1.92 18.82 2.76
C MET A 198 1.89 18.58 1.24
N GLU A 199 1.87 19.67 0.47
CA GLU A 199 1.79 19.67 -1.01
C GLU A 199 3.00 19.02 -1.71
N GLY A 200 4.17 18.98 -1.07
CA GLY A 200 5.39 18.40 -1.65
C GLY A 200 5.60 16.89 -1.48
N GLU A 201 4.88 16.23 -0.55
CA GLU A 201 5.13 14.83 -0.15
C GLU A 201 3.88 13.93 -0.29
N ARG A 202 2.79 14.42 -0.90
CA ARG A 202 1.48 13.73 -0.93
C ARG A 202 1.57 12.29 -1.44
N LYS A 203 2.38 12.01 -2.46
CA LYS A 203 2.53 10.66 -3.03
C LYS A 203 3.14 9.67 -2.03
N ALA A 204 4.20 10.07 -1.32
CA ALA A 204 4.82 9.24 -0.30
C ALA A 204 3.86 9.01 0.88
N ASN A 205 3.15 10.06 1.28
CA ASN A 205 2.12 10.02 2.32
C ASN A 205 0.99 9.03 2.01
N ILE A 206 0.46 9.08 0.79
CA ILE A 206 -0.55 8.12 0.32
C ILE A 206 -0.01 6.69 0.36
N LYS A 207 1.22 6.47 -0.14
CA LYS A 207 1.86 5.15 -0.11
C LYS A 207 2.03 4.62 1.30
N MET A 208 2.49 5.45 2.24
CA MET A 208 2.61 5.08 3.66
C MET A 208 1.27 4.72 4.28
N CYS A 209 0.22 5.48 4.01
CA CYS A 209 -1.13 5.18 4.51
C CYS A 209 -1.70 3.90 3.90
N MET A 210 -1.54 3.68 2.58
CA MET A 210 -1.92 2.43 1.91
C MET A 210 -1.19 1.23 2.52
N LEU A 211 0.13 1.32 2.71
CA LEU A 211 0.91 0.26 3.34
C LEU A 211 0.42 0.00 4.77
N THR A 212 0.20 1.06 5.55
CA THR A 212 -0.30 0.94 6.92
C THR A 212 -1.66 0.24 6.95
N LEU A 213 -2.58 0.60 6.05
CA LEU A 213 -3.89 -0.03 5.92
C LEU A 213 -3.80 -1.54 5.60
N ILE A 214 -2.90 -1.95 4.68
CA ILE A 214 -2.67 -3.37 4.34
C ILE A 214 -2.10 -4.17 5.52
N LEU A 215 -1.16 -3.56 6.26
CA LEU A 215 -0.47 -4.24 7.35
C LEU A 215 -1.35 -4.35 8.61
N SER A 216 -2.28 -3.43 8.82
CA SER A 216 -3.04 -3.32 10.06
C SER A 216 -4.03 -4.47 10.26
N SER A 217 -4.07 -4.99 11.48
CA SER A 217 -5.18 -5.80 11.98
C SER A 217 -6.26 -4.93 12.61
N HIS A 218 -5.85 -3.82 13.22
CA HIS A 218 -6.70 -2.80 13.79
C HIS A 218 -6.15 -1.44 13.36
N LEU A 219 -6.96 -0.67 12.65
CA LEU A 219 -6.58 0.66 12.20
C LEU A 219 -7.39 1.71 12.94
N VAL A 220 -6.71 2.66 13.58
CA VAL A 220 -7.34 3.84 14.19
C VAL A 220 -7.13 5.01 13.25
N PHE A 221 -8.22 5.56 12.71
CA PHE A 221 -8.22 6.80 11.96
C PHE A 221 -8.49 7.95 12.92
N ASN A 222 -7.43 8.67 13.27
CA ASN A 222 -7.41 9.72 14.27
C ASN A 222 -7.74 11.07 13.61
N VAL A 223 -8.99 11.48 13.76
CA VAL A 223 -9.60 12.64 13.10
C VAL A 223 -9.75 13.79 14.10
N ASN A 224 -9.52 15.03 13.67
CA ASN A 224 -9.69 16.19 14.53
C ASN A 224 -11.09 16.80 14.38
N SER A 225 -11.79 16.98 15.49
CA SER A 225 -13.11 17.61 15.66
C SER A 225 -14.28 16.89 14.99
N ASN A 226 -14.24 16.64 13.69
CA ASN A 226 -15.29 15.98 12.93
C ASN A 226 -14.71 15.34 11.66
N ILE A 227 -15.33 14.28 11.17
CA ILE A 227 -15.07 13.72 9.85
C ILE A 227 -15.46 14.79 8.82
N ASN A 228 -14.51 15.20 7.99
CA ASN A 228 -14.75 16.17 6.93
C ASN A 228 -14.62 15.52 5.54
N GLU A 229 -14.92 16.29 4.49
CA GLU A 229 -14.88 15.75 3.12
C GLU A 229 -13.47 15.32 2.70
N THR A 230 -12.45 16.06 3.13
CA THR A 230 -11.04 15.77 2.87
C THR A 230 -10.62 14.45 3.49
N ASP A 231 -11.04 14.17 4.72
CA ASP A 231 -10.77 12.89 5.41
C ASP A 231 -11.27 11.70 4.58
N MET A 232 -12.49 11.82 4.08
CA MET A 232 -13.14 10.76 3.31
C MET A 232 -12.53 10.58 1.93
N ASP A 233 -12.20 11.69 1.29
CA ASP A 233 -11.45 11.72 0.04
C ASP A 233 -10.12 10.97 0.18
N TYR A 234 -9.38 11.17 1.27
CA TYR A 234 -8.15 10.43 1.56
C TYR A 234 -8.39 8.95 1.87
N LEU A 235 -9.43 8.60 2.64
CA LEU A 235 -9.76 7.19 2.89
C LEU A 235 -10.09 6.45 1.60
N GLU A 236 -10.83 7.07 0.68
CA GLU A 236 -11.10 6.50 -0.63
C GLU A 236 -9.80 6.36 -1.46
N ILE A 237 -8.87 7.33 -1.37
CA ILE A 237 -7.53 7.19 -1.97
C ILE A 237 -6.78 6.00 -1.39
N TYR A 238 -6.75 5.84 -0.07
CA TYR A 238 -6.00 4.76 0.56
C TYR A 238 -6.55 3.38 0.17
N CYS A 239 -7.86 3.30 -0.10
CA CYS A 239 -8.50 2.11 -0.61
C CYS A 239 -8.40 1.94 -2.14
N TYR A 240 -7.84 2.91 -2.86
CA TYR A 240 -7.74 2.85 -4.31
C TYR A 240 -6.84 1.70 -4.78
N GLY A 241 -7.37 0.85 -5.67
CA GLY A 241 -6.64 -0.34 -6.17
C GLY A 241 -6.47 -1.44 -5.12
N MET A 242 -7.15 -1.33 -3.98
CA MET A 242 -7.27 -2.40 -3.00
C MET A 242 -8.50 -3.26 -3.31
N ASP A 243 -8.33 -4.57 -3.12
CA ASP A 243 -9.41 -5.54 -3.10
C ASP A 243 -9.56 -6.10 -1.68
N ASN A 244 -10.62 -6.88 -1.46
CA ASN A 244 -10.87 -7.48 -0.14
C ASN A 244 -9.76 -8.44 0.29
N GLU A 245 -9.06 -9.08 -0.67
CA GLU A 245 -7.97 -10.02 -0.40
C GLU A 245 -6.76 -9.29 0.23
N LYS A 246 -6.37 -8.13 -0.31
CA LYS A 246 -5.27 -7.32 0.22
C LYS A 246 -5.52 -6.82 1.65
N LEU A 247 -6.79 -6.66 2.02
CA LEU A 247 -7.19 -6.19 3.35
C LEU A 247 -7.68 -7.31 4.26
N GLN A 248 -7.44 -8.58 3.93
CA GLN A 248 -7.82 -9.73 4.74
C GLN A 248 -7.32 -9.67 6.20
N ASN A 249 -6.24 -8.92 6.47
CA ASN A 249 -5.70 -8.78 7.82
C ASN A 249 -6.50 -7.80 8.67
N LEU A 250 -7.15 -6.81 8.06
CA LEU A 250 -7.88 -5.74 8.75
C LEU A 250 -9.18 -6.31 9.33
N LYS A 251 -9.23 -6.41 10.66
CA LYS A 251 -10.37 -6.94 11.43
C LYS A 251 -11.24 -5.82 11.99
N SER A 252 -10.63 -4.72 12.40
CA SER A 252 -11.30 -3.58 13.04
C SER A 252 -10.79 -2.26 12.46
N PHE A 253 -11.71 -1.31 12.28
CA PHE A 253 -11.41 0.05 11.88
C PHE A 253 -12.12 1.00 12.86
N ASP A 254 -11.37 1.87 13.53
CA ASP A 254 -11.89 2.81 14.50
C ASP A 254 -11.77 4.24 13.96
N PHE A 255 -12.90 4.95 13.85
CA PHE A 255 -12.90 6.41 13.79
C PHE A 255 -12.72 6.95 15.21
N LEU A 256 -11.60 7.63 15.48
CA LEU A 256 -11.38 8.31 16.75
C LEU A 256 -11.48 9.82 16.53
N ILE A 257 -12.59 10.41 16.96
CA ILE A 257 -12.89 11.83 16.78
C ILE A 257 -12.33 12.60 17.98
N ARG A 258 -11.23 13.31 17.77
CA ARG A 258 -10.52 14.09 18.79
C ARG A 258 -11.18 15.46 18.98
N ASN A 259 -11.00 16.05 20.15
CA ASN A 259 -11.50 17.41 20.43
C ASN A 259 -13.00 17.55 20.12
N TRP A 260 -13.78 16.52 20.48
CA TRP A 260 -15.22 16.56 20.40
C TRP A 260 -15.74 17.76 21.19
N TYR A 261 -16.67 18.50 20.59
CA TYR A 261 -17.05 19.84 21.05
C TYR A 261 -17.89 19.83 22.32
N ASP A 262 -18.61 18.73 22.57
CA ASP A 262 -19.52 18.58 23.69
C ASP A 262 -19.14 17.36 24.54
N PRO A 263 -18.39 17.57 25.63
CA PRO A 263 -17.89 16.47 26.43
C PRO A 263 -19.00 15.60 27.08
N GLU A 264 -20.20 16.16 27.28
CA GLU A 264 -21.35 15.43 27.83
C GLU A 264 -21.92 14.39 26.85
N THR A 265 -21.62 14.49 25.55
CA THR A 265 -22.12 13.60 24.47
C THR A 265 -21.03 12.71 23.89
N CYS A 266 -20.26 12.06 24.76
CA CYS A 266 -19.20 11.10 24.37
C CYS A 266 -19.61 9.62 24.58
N THR A 267 -20.91 9.31 24.63
CA THR A 267 -21.36 7.92 24.85
C THR A 267 -21.22 7.06 23.60
N GLU A 268 -21.33 5.74 23.76
CA GLU A 268 -21.33 4.81 22.62
C GLU A 268 -22.50 5.09 21.66
N ASP A 269 -23.69 5.41 22.19
CA ASP A 269 -24.88 5.76 21.41
C ASP A 269 -24.68 7.06 20.62
N ASP A 270 -24.02 8.06 21.23
CA ASP A 270 -23.68 9.32 20.55
C ASP A 270 -22.69 9.08 19.40
N ALA A 271 -21.67 8.25 19.63
CA ALA A 271 -20.66 7.90 18.64
C ALA A 271 -21.27 7.11 17.46
N GLU A 272 -22.16 6.17 17.74
CA GLU A 272 -22.89 5.40 16.72
C GLU A 272 -23.83 6.30 15.91
N SER A 273 -24.59 7.17 16.59
CA SER A 273 -25.48 8.14 15.93
C SER A 273 -24.71 9.08 15.00
N TYR A 274 -23.57 9.62 15.48
CA TYR A 274 -22.69 10.47 14.70
C TYR A 274 -22.17 9.75 13.45
N LEU A 275 -21.56 8.56 13.62
CA LEU A 275 -20.99 7.80 12.51
C LEU A 275 -22.07 7.43 11.48
N ASN A 276 -23.25 7.00 11.91
CA ASN A 276 -24.35 6.65 11.01
C ASN A 276 -24.82 7.87 10.18
N GLY A 277 -24.84 9.06 10.79
CA GLY A 277 -25.11 10.32 10.10
C GLY A 277 -24.09 10.61 9.00
N GLU A 278 -22.81 10.51 9.34
CA GLU A 278 -21.70 10.73 8.40
C GLU A 278 -21.73 9.71 7.25
N ILE A 279 -21.84 8.40 7.54
CA ILE A 279 -21.91 7.34 6.53
C ILE A 279 -23.07 7.58 5.56
N LYS A 280 -24.23 7.99 6.06
CA LYS A 280 -25.42 8.28 5.23
C LYS A 280 -25.16 9.46 4.29
N MET A 281 -24.57 10.54 4.80
CA MET A 281 -24.21 11.70 3.98
C MET A 281 -23.21 11.31 2.89
N MET A 282 -22.20 10.53 3.24
CA MET A 282 -21.17 10.09 2.30
C MET A 282 -21.70 9.16 1.21
N LYS A 283 -22.53 8.17 1.55
CA LYS A 283 -23.12 7.26 0.55
C LYS A 283 -23.95 8.01 -0.50
N ASN A 284 -24.54 9.15 -0.12
CA ASN A 284 -25.26 10.02 -1.07
C ASN A 284 -24.31 10.78 -1.99
N LYS A 285 -23.15 11.21 -1.49
CA LYS A 285 -22.15 12.00 -2.24
C LYS A 285 -21.28 11.12 -3.14
N TYR A 286 -20.77 10.01 -2.62
CA TYR A 286 -19.90 9.05 -3.30
C TYR A 286 -20.69 7.78 -3.62
N LYS A 287 -21.43 7.78 -4.73
CA LYS A 287 -21.97 6.54 -5.29
C LYS A 287 -20.80 5.59 -5.54
N ASP A 288 -20.88 4.36 -5.01
CA ASP A 288 -19.84 3.34 -5.16
C ASP A 288 -18.47 3.64 -4.53
N CYS A 289 -18.44 4.19 -3.31
CA CYS A 289 -17.22 4.34 -2.50
C CYS A 289 -16.55 2.98 -2.19
N ASN A 290 -15.29 2.81 -2.60
CA ASN A 290 -14.49 1.61 -2.36
C ASN A 290 -14.23 1.40 -0.87
N PHE A 291 -14.01 2.47 -0.11
CA PHE A 291 -13.83 2.37 1.33
C PHE A 291 -15.00 1.64 1.99
N PHE A 292 -16.26 2.00 1.71
CA PHE A 292 -17.39 1.29 2.30
C PHE A 292 -17.56 -0.13 1.76
N LYS A 293 -17.24 -0.40 0.48
CA LYS A 293 -17.29 -1.79 -0.05
C LYS A 293 -16.35 -2.70 0.71
N ILE A 294 -15.16 -2.19 0.99
CA ILE A 294 -14.12 -2.90 1.73
C ILE A 294 -14.51 -2.98 3.21
N VAL A 295 -14.75 -1.86 3.87
CA VAL A 295 -14.85 -1.84 5.32
C VAL A 295 -16.21 -2.32 5.83
N ASN A 296 -17.28 -2.37 5.01
CA ASN A 296 -18.58 -2.94 5.43
C ASN A 296 -18.51 -4.43 5.85
N GLU A 297 -17.50 -5.18 5.40
CA GLU A 297 -17.30 -6.57 5.84
C GLU A 297 -16.55 -6.67 7.19
N ARG A 298 -16.22 -5.53 7.81
CA ARG A 298 -15.34 -5.41 8.99
C ARG A 298 -16.05 -4.66 10.12
N SER A 299 -15.52 -4.76 11.34
CA SER A 299 -16.04 -3.99 12.48
C SER A 299 -15.60 -2.53 12.34
N ILE A 300 -16.54 -1.64 11.99
CA ILE A 300 -16.33 -0.19 12.02
C ILE A 300 -16.82 0.33 13.37
N ASN A 301 -15.95 0.94 14.14
CA ASN A 301 -16.29 1.56 15.41
C ASN A 301 -16.06 3.07 15.34
N CYS A 302 -16.75 3.83 16.17
CA CYS A 302 -16.53 5.25 16.36
C CYS A 302 -16.34 5.53 17.85
N PHE A 303 -15.46 6.48 18.18
CA PHE A 303 -15.29 6.95 19.53
C PHE A 303 -15.12 8.48 19.52
N LEU A 304 -15.87 9.14 20.40
CA LEU A 304 -15.84 10.59 20.58
C LEU A 304 -14.95 10.91 21.78
N MET A 305 -13.91 11.71 21.55
CA MET A 305 -12.91 12.02 22.56
C MET A 305 -12.90 13.54 22.81
N PRO A 306 -13.17 14.01 24.04
CA PRO A 306 -13.18 15.43 24.33
C PRO A 306 -11.79 16.07 24.23
N HIS A 307 -11.71 17.39 24.35
CA HIS A 307 -10.42 18.08 24.34
C HIS A 307 -9.60 17.75 25.60
N PRO A 308 -8.30 17.45 25.49
CA PRO A 308 -7.49 16.99 26.62
C PRO A 308 -7.17 18.07 27.68
N GLY A 309 -7.39 19.34 27.34
CA GLY A 309 -7.06 20.50 28.17
C GLY A 309 -5.90 21.30 27.58
N ASN A 310 -5.73 22.54 28.05
CA ASN A 310 -4.73 23.46 27.50
C ASN A 310 -3.33 23.23 28.09
N ASP A 311 -3.23 22.55 29.23
CA ASP A 311 -1.95 22.37 29.91
C ASP A 311 -1.06 21.36 29.18
N ILE A 312 -1.64 20.31 28.59
CA ILE A 312 -0.90 19.31 27.81
C ILE A 312 -0.44 19.81 26.44
N THR A 313 -1.16 20.76 25.83
CA THR A 313 -0.79 21.29 24.51
C THR A 313 0.49 22.12 24.54
N SER A 314 0.93 22.53 25.73
CA SER A 314 2.14 23.34 25.95
C SER A 314 3.33 22.58 26.55
N LYS A 315 3.16 21.32 27.01
CA LYS A 315 4.18 20.55 27.74
C LYS A 315 4.53 19.23 27.03
N GLU A 316 5.82 18.87 26.96
CA GLU A 316 6.28 17.63 26.32
C GLU A 316 6.19 16.38 27.22
N THR A 317 5.61 16.48 28.42
CA THR A 317 5.68 15.42 29.44
C THR A 317 4.52 14.43 29.38
N GLY A 318 3.35 14.88 28.93
CA GLY A 318 2.14 14.06 28.76
C GLY A 318 1.69 13.39 30.05
N ARG A 319 1.84 14.08 31.18
CA ARG A 319 1.48 13.53 32.49
C ARG A 319 -0.02 13.53 32.65
N LEU A 320 -0.51 12.62 33.50
CA LEU A 320 -1.93 12.49 33.76
C LEU A 320 -2.53 13.77 34.35
N GLN A 321 -1.82 14.41 35.29
CA GLN A 321 -2.26 15.64 35.96
C GLN A 321 -2.41 16.86 35.03
N ASP A 322 -1.79 16.83 33.85
CA ASP A 322 -1.85 17.93 32.88
C ASP A 322 -3.10 17.83 31.97
N MET A 323 -3.99 16.87 32.22
CA MET A 323 -5.18 16.61 31.42
C MET A 323 -6.47 16.79 32.20
N ASN A 324 -7.51 17.26 31.51
CA ASN A 324 -8.86 17.35 32.04
C ASN A 324 -9.38 15.97 32.46
N LYS A 325 -10.05 15.90 33.61
CA LYS A 325 -10.52 14.63 34.19
C LYS A 325 -11.41 13.83 33.24
N GLU A 326 -12.29 14.51 32.54
CA GLU A 326 -13.19 13.91 31.56
C GLU A 326 -12.46 13.31 30.36
N PHE A 327 -11.39 13.95 29.89
CA PHE A 327 -10.52 13.35 28.87
C PHE A 327 -9.84 12.10 29.39
N GLN A 328 -9.33 12.11 30.63
CA GLN A 328 -8.72 10.93 31.22
C GLN A 328 -9.70 9.76 31.29
N ASP A 329 -10.93 10.02 31.73
CA ASP A 329 -11.95 8.98 31.88
C ASP A 329 -12.37 8.42 30.51
N ASN A 330 -12.57 9.27 29.50
CA ASN A 330 -12.84 8.83 28.12
C ASN A 330 -11.65 8.11 27.47
N LEU A 331 -10.42 8.58 27.68
CA LEU A 331 -9.21 7.92 27.21
C LEU A 331 -9.10 6.52 27.80
N LYS A 332 -9.33 6.38 29.11
CA LYS A 332 -9.33 5.09 29.79
C LYS A 332 -10.40 4.15 29.22
N THR A 333 -11.61 4.65 29.00
CA THR A 333 -12.71 3.88 28.41
C THR A 333 -12.36 3.40 27.01
N TYR A 334 -11.88 4.29 26.14
CA TYR A 334 -11.49 3.94 24.77
C TYR A 334 -10.40 2.86 24.75
N LEU A 335 -9.32 3.04 25.51
CA LEU A 335 -8.20 2.10 25.53
C LEU A 335 -8.60 0.74 26.11
N SER A 336 -9.43 0.72 27.16
CA SER A 336 -9.95 -0.52 27.73
C SER A 336 -10.82 -1.27 26.72
N GLY A 337 -11.72 -0.56 26.04
CA GLY A 337 -12.58 -1.13 25.00
C GLY A 337 -11.79 -1.66 23.80
N LEU A 338 -10.75 -0.92 23.37
CA LEU A 338 -9.86 -1.33 22.30
C LEU A 338 -9.13 -2.63 22.67
N VAL A 339 -8.52 -2.71 23.85
CA VAL A 339 -7.86 -3.93 24.33
C VAL A 339 -8.85 -5.10 24.44
N GLU A 340 -10.06 -4.88 24.96
CA GLU A 340 -11.06 -5.95 25.04
C GLU A 340 -11.49 -6.46 23.65
N ARG A 341 -11.63 -5.58 22.65
CA ARG A 341 -11.88 -5.99 21.25
C ARG A 341 -10.73 -6.86 20.71
N ILE A 342 -9.49 -6.52 21.02
CA ILE A 342 -8.33 -7.35 20.66
C ILE A 342 -8.45 -8.71 21.34
N MET A 343 -8.68 -8.74 22.65
CA MET A 343 -8.83 -9.97 23.41
C MET A 343 -9.96 -10.83 22.84
N CYS A 344 -11.11 -10.27 22.48
CA CYS A 344 -12.22 -11.00 21.87
C CYS A 344 -11.87 -11.59 20.49
N SER A 345 -10.98 -10.93 19.74
CA SER A 345 -10.49 -11.47 18.47
C SER A 345 -9.57 -12.68 18.63
N ILE A 346 -8.93 -12.85 19.80
CA ILE A 346 -8.05 -14.01 20.08
C ILE A 346 -8.88 -15.29 20.24
N GLY A 347 -8.71 -16.22 19.31
CA GLY A 347 -9.37 -17.54 19.32
C GLY A 347 -10.68 -17.63 18.57
N SER A 348 -11.09 -16.54 17.93
CA SER A 348 -12.17 -16.57 16.93
C SER A 348 -11.74 -17.40 15.70
N ALA A 349 -12.69 -18.01 14.98
CA ALA A 349 -12.42 -18.80 13.76
C ALA A 349 -11.63 -18.01 12.69
N SER A 350 -11.74 -16.68 12.71
CA SER A 350 -10.95 -15.73 11.90
C SER A 350 -9.43 -15.76 12.19
N ASN A 351 -8.98 -16.36 13.28
CA ASN A 351 -7.56 -16.46 13.60
C ASN A 351 -6.80 -17.58 12.87
N GLN A 352 -7.49 -18.51 12.22
CA GLN A 352 -6.84 -19.61 11.50
C GLN A 352 -6.00 -19.11 10.31
N ASN A 353 -6.34 -17.94 9.76
CA ASN A 353 -5.61 -17.28 8.68
C ASN A 353 -4.72 -16.11 9.16
N THR A 354 -4.64 -15.85 10.47
CA THR A 354 -3.75 -14.80 10.99
C THR A 354 -2.31 -15.22 10.78
N ARG A 355 -1.52 -14.33 10.18
CA ARG A 355 -0.12 -14.60 9.85
C ARG A 355 0.73 -14.64 11.10
N LYS A 356 1.71 -15.52 11.10
CA LYS A 356 2.67 -15.71 12.21
C LYS A 356 3.83 -14.74 12.11
N CYS A 357 4.49 -14.44 13.23
CA CYS A 357 5.67 -13.57 13.26
C CYS A 357 6.73 -13.98 12.23
N GLY A 358 7.04 -15.28 12.11
CA GLY A 358 8.03 -15.77 11.15
C GLY A 358 7.74 -15.46 9.68
N ALA A 359 6.47 -15.23 9.32
CA ALA A 359 6.04 -14.92 7.95
C ALA A 359 5.85 -13.41 7.68
N MET A 360 5.86 -12.57 8.72
CA MET A 360 5.65 -11.12 8.58
C MET A 360 6.72 -10.42 7.74
N PRO A 361 8.02 -10.74 7.86
CA PRO A 361 9.04 -10.02 7.12
C PRO A 361 8.89 -10.14 5.58
N GLU A 362 8.64 -11.35 5.08
CA GLU A 362 8.39 -11.58 3.65
C GLU A 362 7.13 -10.83 3.18
N GLN A 363 6.07 -10.87 3.98
CA GLN A 363 4.83 -10.15 3.66
C GLN A 363 5.07 -8.64 3.56
N ILE A 364 5.72 -8.04 4.55
CA ILE A 364 5.94 -6.59 4.58
C ILE A 364 6.78 -6.19 3.36
N LEU A 365 7.81 -6.97 3.02
CA LEU A 365 8.60 -6.76 1.81
C LEU A 365 7.75 -6.82 0.53
N LEU A 366 6.89 -7.83 0.39
CA LEU A 366 5.98 -7.95 -0.75
C LEU A 366 5.00 -6.78 -0.83
N SER A 367 4.45 -6.34 0.31
CA SER A 367 3.54 -5.20 0.38
C SER A 367 4.23 -3.89 0.01
N VAL A 368 5.45 -3.64 0.52
CA VAL A 368 6.25 -2.45 0.15
C VAL A 368 6.54 -2.43 -1.35
N ASN A 369 7.02 -3.56 -1.89
CA ASN A 369 7.29 -3.68 -3.32
C ASN A 369 6.03 -3.49 -4.16
N HIS A 370 4.89 -4.02 -3.71
CA HIS A 370 3.61 -3.80 -4.38
C HIS A 370 3.26 -2.31 -4.41
N ILE A 371 3.29 -1.63 -3.26
CA ILE A 371 2.96 -0.20 -3.14
C ILE A 371 3.91 0.70 -3.94
N ASN A 372 5.21 0.38 -3.98
CA ASN A 372 6.16 1.13 -4.78
C ASN A 372 5.92 0.97 -6.30
N ASN A 373 5.55 -0.24 -6.71
CA ASN A 373 5.19 -0.55 -8.09
C ASN A 373 3.79 -0.09 -8.49
N LEU A 374 2.93 0.29 -7.53
CA LEU A 374 1.70 0.98 -7.87
C LEU A 374 2.08 2.29 -8.56
N LYS A 375 1.75 2.37 -9.85
CA LYS A 375 1.70 3.61 -10.62
C LYS A 375 0.53 4.48 -10.13
N CYS A 376 0.45 4.72 -8.83
CA CYS A 376 -0.42 5.72 -8.25
C CYS A 376 0.26 7.07 -8.47
N ASN A 377 -0.03 7.69 -9.61
CA ASN A 377 0.20 9.11 -9.85
C ASN A 377 -0.94 9.96 -9.26
N ILE A 378 -1.63 9.43 -8.25
CA ILE A 378 -2.66 10.12 -7.50
C ILE A 378 -1.94 10.93 -6.43
N SER A 379 -1.85 12.23 -6.64
CA SER A 379 -1.34 13.20 -5.67
C SER A 379 -2.47 13.95 -4.98
N SER A 380 -3.72 13.80 -5.43
CA SER A 380 -4.89 14.47 -4.83
C SER A 380 -6.19 13.68 -4.99
N PRO A 381 -7.20 13.95 -4.13
CA PRO A 381 -8.55 13.40 -4.29
C PRO A 381 -9.21 13.71 -5.63
N ALA A 382 -8.96 14.90 -6.17
CA ALA A 382 -9.48 15.30 -7.48
C ALA A 382 -8.90 14.43 -8.62
N GLU A 383 -7.60 14.13 -8.57
CA GLU A 383 -6.95 13.24 -9.53
C GLU A 383 -7.49 11.80 -9.40
N MET A 384 -7.72 11.31 -8.19
CA MET A 384 -8.37 10.02 -7.99
C MET A 384 -9.77 9.98 -8.59
N CYS A 385 -10.58 11.01 -8.35
CA CYS A 385 -11.93 11.10 -8.90
C CYS A 385 -11.89 11.08 -10.45
N ASN A 386 -10.98 11.85 -11.06
CA ASN A 386 -10.76 11.81 -12.50
C ASN A 386 -10.30 10.41 -12.97
N MET A 387 -9.38 9.77 -12.25
CA MET A 387 -8.89 8.44 -12.59
C MET A 387 -9.99 7.38 -12.50
N LYS A 388 -10.85 7.45 -11.48
CA LYS A 388 -12.02 6.57 -11.34
C LYS A 388 -12.99 6.75 -12.50
N ILE A 389 -13.33 8.00 -12.83
CA ILE A 389 -14.20 8.31 -13.97
C ILE A 389 -13.59 7.79 -15.27
N ASN A 390 -12.28 7.96 -15.48
CA ASN A 390 -11.59 7.45 -16.66
C ASN A 390 -11.63 5.91 -16.73
N MET A 391 -11.50 5.22 -15.59
CA MET A 391 -11.61 3.75 -15.52
C MET A 391 -13.04 3.27 -15.78
N GLU A 392 -14.05 3.92 -15.20
CA GLU A 392 -15.47 3.63 -15.46
C GLU A 392 -15.78 3.83 -16.95
N THR A 393 -15.35 4.95 -17.52
CA THR A 393 -15.49 5.24 -18.96
C THR A 393 -14.78 4.19 -19.81
N MET A 394 -13.58 3.76 -19.42
CA MET A 394 -12.85 2.69 -20.11
C MET A 394 -13.66 1.39 -20.07
N GLN A 395 -14.24 1.05 -18.93
CA GLN A 395 -15.02 -0.17 -18.77
C GLN A 395 -16.33 -0.12 -19.59
N GLU A 396 -17.05 1.00 -19.56
CA GLU A 396 -18.25 1.22 -20.38
C GLU A 396 -17.96 1.05 -21.87
N ILE A 397 -16.84 1.60 -22.36
CA ILE A 397 -16.43 1.46 -23.76
C ILE A 397 -16.08 0.01 -24.10
N LYS A 398 -15.43 -0.72 -23.20
CA LYS A 398 -15.16 -2.15 -23.39
C LYS A 398 -16.44 -2.97 -23.48
N GLU A 399 -17.41 -2.69 -22.61
CA GLU A 399 -18.71 -3.36 -22.60
C GLU A 399 -19.52 -3.02 -23.85
N GLU A 400 -19.56 -1.76 -24.27
CA GLU A 400 -20.19 -1.33 -25.51
C GLU A 400 -19.56 -2.02 -26.73
N PHE A 401 -18.23 -2.17 -26.75
CA PHE A 401 -17.56 -2.88 -27.83
C PHE A 401 -17.91 -4.37 -27.82
N GLN A 402 -17.88 -5.02 -26.67
CA GLN A 402 -18.25 -6.43 -26.55
C GLN A 402 -19.71 -6.66 -26.93
N GLU A 403 -20.62 -5.78 -26.53
CA GLU A 403 -22.03 -5.83 -26.90
C GLU A 403 -22.21 -5.64 -28.41
N PHE A 404 -21.51 -4.66 -29.00
CA PHE A 404 -21.46 -4.49 -30.44
C PHE A 404 -21.05 -5.82 -31.09
N LEU A 405 -19.91 -6.40 -30.71
CA LEU A 405 -19.42 -7.67 -31.28
C LEU A 405 -20.40 -8.84 -31.07
N ARG A 406 -21.08 -8.94 -29.92
CA ARG A 406 -22.07 -10.00 -29.63
C ARG A 406 -23.33 -9.87 -30.48
N ASN A 407 -23.76 -8.65 -30.77
CA ASN A 407 -24.97 -8.37 -31.54
C ASN A 407 -24.80 -8.58 -33.05
N TRP A 408 -23.60 -8.97 -33.50
CA TRP A 408 -23.32 -9.30 -34.89
C TRP A 408 -23.66 -10.74 -35.25
N SER A 409 -24.53 -10.90 -36.26
CA SER A 409 -24.86 -12.20 -36.86
C SER A 409 -24.16 -12.42 -38.21
N MET A 410 -23.88 -13.68 -38.54
CA MET A 410 -23.04 -14.21 -39.64
C MET A 410 -23.28 -13.68 -41.08
N TRP A 411 -24.28 -12.83 -41.34
CA TRP A 411 -24.85 -12.64 -42.69
C TRP A 411 -24.77 -11.21 -43.25
N LYS A 412 -23.89 -10.36 -42.72
CA LYS A 412 -23.69 -8.98 -43.23
C LYS A 412 -22.32 -8.81 -43.90
N LEU A 413 -22.30 -8.30 -45.14
CA LEU A 413 -21.05 -7.92 -45.83
C LEU A 413 -20.34 -6.78 -45.06
N ARG A 414 -19.00 -6.73 -45.15
CA ARG A 414 -18.11 -5.68 -44.59
C ARG A 414 -17.88 -5.67 -43.07
N ILE A 415 -17.94 -6.84 -42.43
CA ILE A 415 -17.63 -7.01 -40.99
C ILE A 415 -16.33 -6.28 -40.58
N GLY A 416 -15.23 -6.51 -41.31
CA GLY A 416 -13.93 -5.94 -40.97
C GLY A 416 -13.85 -4.42 -41.06
N THR A 417 -14.64 -3.78 -41.93
CA THR A 417 -14.73 -2.32 -42.03
C THR A 417 -15.57 -1.76 -40.88
N GLN A 418 -16.71 -2.40 -40.56
CA GLN A 418 -17.58 -1.91 -39.49
C GLN A 418 -16.97 -2.09 -38.10
N VAL A 419 -16.17 -3.14 -37.88
CA VAL A 419 -15.38 -3.29 -36.65
C VAL A 419 -14.33 -2.19 -36.56
N ALA A 420 -13.64 -1.85 -37.67
CA ALA A 420 -12.66 -0.76 -37.69
C ALA A 420 -13.31 0.61 -37.43
N GLU A 421 -14.44 0.91 -38.08
CA GLU A 421 -15.23 2.13 -37.83
C GLU A 421 -15.66 2.24 -36.36
N LYS A 422 -16.12 1.13 -35.76
CA LYS A 422 -16.50 1.13 -34.35
C LYS A 422 -15.30 1.31 -33.41
N ILE A 423 -14.13 0.76 -33.74
CA ILE A 423 -12.90 0.99 -32.98
C ILE A 423 -12.52 2.48 -33.01
N GLU A 424 -12.57 3.13 -34.18
CA GLU A 424 -12.27 4.56 -34.31
C GLU A 424 -13.27 5.44 -33.55
N GLU A 425 -14.57 5.11 -33.63
CA GLU A 425 -15.63 5.79 -32.88
C GLU A 425 -15.39 5.70 -31.36
N LEU A 426 -15.09 4.50 -30.86
CA LEU A 426 -14.88 4.26 -29.43
C LEU A 426 -13.57 4.87 -28.92
N GLN A 427 -12.50 4.89 -29.73
CA GLN A 427 -11.27 5.62 -29.41
C GLN A 427 -11.54 7.12 -29.29
N CYS A 428 -12.27 7.71 -30.24
CA CYS A 428 -12.66 9.12 -30.18
C CYS A 428 -13.54 9.42 -28.96
N LYS A 429 -14.50 8.54 -28.66
CA LYS A 429 -15.34 8.63 -27.45
C LYS A 429 -14.49 8.60 -26.18
N PHE A 430 -13.49 7.73 -26.09
CA PHE A 430 -12.57 7.68 -24.95
C PHE A 430 -11.75 8.98 -24.84
N GLU A 431 -11.16 9.46 -25.93
CA GLU A 431 -10.33 10.67 -25.93
C GLU A 431 -11.10 11.93 -25.53
N THR A 432 -12.35 12.04 -25.96
CA THR A 432 -13.20 13.22 -25.70
C THR A 432 -13.85 13.22 -24.31
N SER A 433 -14.04 12.05 -23.71
CA SER A 433 -14.57 11.89 -22.35
C SER A 433 -13.48 11.88 -21.27
N PHE A 434 -12.21 11.73 -21.66
CA PHE A 434 -11.08 11.63 -20.74
C PHE A 434 -10.92 12.89 -19.87
N ARG A 435 -11.00 12.71 -18.55
CA ARG A 435 -10.75 13.77 -17.56
C ARG A 435 -9.27 13.82 -17.19
N ILE A 436 -8.73 15.03 -17.04
CA ILE A 436 -7.29 15.27 -16.91
C ILE A 436 -6.70 14.55 -15.70
N THR A 437 -5.96 13.47 -15.97
CA THR A 437 -4.74 13.06 -15.26
C THR A 437 -3.54 13.69 -16.00
N ASN A 438 -2.32 13.62 -15.46
CA ASN A 438 -1.14 14.15 -16.16
C ASN A 438 -1.02 13.56 -17.60
N GLU A 439 -0.31 14.26 -18.50
CA GLU A 439 -0.21 13.87 -19.93
C GLU A 439 0.38 12.47 -20.13
N GLU A 440 1.27 12.05 -19.24
CA GLU A 440 1.91 10.73 -19.29
C GLU A 440 0.89 9.61 -19.02
N ASP A 441 0.09 9.74 -17.96
CA ASP A 441 -0.99 8.80 -17.62
C ASP A 441 -2.07 8.77 -18.69
N ARG A 442 -2.39 9.92 -19.29
CA ARG A 442 -3.32 10.02 -20.42
C ARG A 442 -2.81 9.18 -21.59
N ASN A 443 -1.54 9.34 -21.95
CA ASN A 443 -0.93 8.59 -23.06
C ASN A 443 -0.89 7.09 -22.77
N GLU A 444 -0.54 6.68 -21.55
CA GLU A 444 -0.54 5.26 -21.15
C GLU A 444 -1.94 4.64 -21.23
N GLN A 445 -2.96 5.29 -20.67
CA GLN A 445 -4.35 4.77 -20.69
C GLN A 445 -4.92 4.73 -22.11
N ARG A 446 -4.59 5.73 -22.93
CA ARG A 446 -4.95 5.78 -24.35
C ARG A 446 -4.36 4.59 -25.12
N GLU A 447 -3.08 4.31 -24.96
CA GLU A 447 -2.44 3.17 -25.63
C GLU A 447 -3.04 1.84 -25.14
N LYS A 448 -3.29 1.67 -23.84
CA LYS A 448 -3.98 0.48 -23.31
C LYS A 448 -5.37 0.28 -23.90
N MET A 449 -6.16 1.35 -24.04
CA MET A 449 -7.49 1.29 -24.65
C MET A 449 -7.40 0.90 -26.13
N LYS A 450 -6.51 1.56 -26.86
CA LYS A 450 -6.27 1.30 -28.27
C LYS A 450 -5.85 -0.15 -28.51
N GLU A 451 -4.92 -0.64 -27.72
CA GLU A 451 -4.44 -2.03 -27.78
C GLU A 451 -5.57 -3.02 -27.53
N TYR A 452 -6.37 -2.84 -26.47
CA TYR A 452 -7.53 -3.69 -26.18
C TYR A 452 -8.51 -3.76 -27.36
N LEU A 453 -8.96 -2.61 -27.87
CA LEU A 453 -9.95 -2.55 -28.95
C LEU A 453 -9.45 -3.23 -30.23
N VAL A 454 -8.16 -3.04 -30.56
CA VAL A 454 -7.54 -3.65 -31.74
C VAL A 454 -7.39 -5.17 -31.56
N ILE A 455 -6.93 -5.65 -30.40
CA ILE A 455 -6.79 -7.08 -30.12
C ILE A 455 -8.16 -7.77 -30.19
N GLU A 456 -9.14 -7.23 -29.49
CA GLU A 456 -10.47 -7.84 -29.40
C GLU A 456 -11.19 -7.82 -30.76
N GLY A 457 -11.10 -6.70 -31.51
CA GLY A 457 -11.63 -6.61 -32.86
C GLY A 457 -10.96 -7.59 -33.84
N ASN A 458 -9.63 -7.76 -33.75
CA ASN A 458 -8.90 -8.73 -34.55
C ASN A 458 -9.32 -10.17 -34.23
N ASN A 459 -9.46 -10.52 -32.95
CA ASN A 459 -9.91 -11.84 -32.52
C ASN A 459 -11.31 -12.15 -33.08
N PHE A 460 -12.23 -11.18 -32.99
CA PHE A 460 -13.57 -11.32 -33.54
C PHE A 460 -13.55 -11.51 -35.07
N CYS A 461 -12.82 -10.66 -35.81
CA CYS A 461 -12.72 -10.76 -37.26
C CYS A 461 -12.10 -12.10 -37.69
N ARG A 462 -11.06 -12.56 -36.99
CA ARG A 462 -10.43 -13.87 -37.22
C ARG A 462 -11.41 -15.02 -37.03
N ASN A 463 -12.21 -15.00 -35.96
CA ASN A 463 -13.25 -16.01 -35.71
C ASN A 463 -14.33 -16.04 -36.81
N HIS A 464 -14.51 -14.93 -37.53
CA HIS A 464 -15.46 -14.82 -38.64
C HIS A 464 -14.81 -14.96 -40.03
N ASN A 465 -13.53 -15.34 -40.12
CA ASN A 465 -12.76 -15.43 -41.36
C ASN A 465 -12.73 -14.13 -42.20
N VAL A 466 -12.74 -12.97 -41.54
CA VAL A 466 -12.64 -11.64 -42.18
C VAL A 466 -11.36 -10.94 -41.70
N LYS A 467 -10.77 -10.08 -42.55
CA LYS A 467 -9.64 -9.21 -42.14
C LYS A 467 -10.17 -7.91 -41.52
N LEU A 468 -9.59 -7.51 -40.40
CA LEU A 468 -9.81 -6.17 -39.85
C LEU A 468 -9.14 -5.15 -40.79
N LEU A 469 -9.86 -4.09 -41.15
CA LEU A 469 -9.41 -3.07 -42.11
C LEU A 469 -9.23 -1.72 -41.42
N LEU A 470 -8.26 -1.62 -40.51
CA LEU A 470 -7.89 -0.36 -39.87
C LEU A 470 -7.27 0.61 -40.89
N HIS A 471 -7.78 1.83 -40.95
CA HIS A 471 -7.17 2.88 -41.75
C HIS A 471 -5.95 3.44 -41.00
N GLY A 472 -4.73 3.06 -41.41
CA GLY A 472 -3.52 3.83 -41.09
C GLY A 472 -2.76 3.51 -39.79
N VAL A 473 -2.63 2.24 -39.35
CA VAL A 473 -1.65 1.88 -38.29
C VAL A 473 -0.81 0.65 -38.71
N PRO A 474 0.42 0.84 -39.22
CA PRO A 474 1.30 -0.27 -39.60
C PRO A 474 1.88 -1.10 -38.42
N ALA A 475 1.71 -0.67 -37.17
CA ALA A 475 2.54 -1.17 -36.05
C ALA A 475 1.93 -2.29 -35.19
N LEU A 476 0.64 -2.62 -35.28
CA LEU A 476 0.01 -3.58 -34.34
C LEU A 476 -0.15 -5.02 -34.86
N ILE A 477 0.25 -5.34 -36.10
CA ILE A 477 0.13 -6.70 -36.66
C ILE A 477 1.20 -7.67 -36.07
N ALA A 478 2.21 -7.18 -35.35
CA ALA A 478 3.34 -8.00 -34.90
C ALA A 478 3.11 -8.80 -33.59
N LEU A 479 2.04 -8.57 -32.82
CA LEU A 479 1.88 -9.20 -31.49
C LEU A 479 0.92 -10.41 -31.43
N ALA A 480 0.18 -10.74 -32.50
CA ALA A 480 -0.77 -11.87 -32.50
C ALA A 480 -0.20 -13.19 -33.05
N GLY A 481 1.13 -13.34 -33.11
CA GLY A 481 1.80 -14.44 -33.80
C GLY A 481 2.92 -15.12 -33.01
N LEU A 482 2.70 -15.51 -31.76
CA LEU A 482 3.66 -16.33 -31.00
C LEU A 482 2.96 -17.25 -29.99
N ALA A 483 2.03 -18.10 -30.44
CA ALA A 483 1.60 -19.32 -29.73
C ALA A 483 0.71 -20.22 -30.62
N ALA A 484 1.31 -20.95 -31.56
CA ALA A 484 0.72 -22.20 -32.06
C ALA A 484 1.85 -23.01 -32.72
N ALA A 485 2.47 -23.89 -31.93
CA ALA A 485 3.47 -24.83 -32.41
C ALA A 485 2.84 -25.87 -33.35
N GLY A 486 3.41 -26.03 -34.54
CA GLY A 486 3.10 -27.10 -35.49
C GLY A 486 4.13 -27.14 -36.63
N PRO A 487 4.72 -28.30 -36.97
CA PRO A 487 5.90 -28.39 -37.84
C PRO A 487 5.53 -28.37 -39.34
N ALA A 488 4.91 -27.29 -39.81
CA ALA A 488 4.72 -27.05 -41.24
C ALA A 488 4.50 -25.55 -41.50
N GLY A 489 5.59 -24.79 -41.66
CA GLY A 489 5.48 -23.36 -41.98
C GLY A 489 6.74 -22.55 -41.76
N ALA A 490 7.89 -23.00 -42.29
CA ALA A 490 9.01 -22.10 -42.51
C ALA A 490 8.72 -21.29 -43.77
N LEU A 491 8.59 -19.95 -43.65
CA LEU A 491 9.12 -18.97 -44.60
C LEU A 491 8.84 -17.54 -44.13
N PHE A 492 9.93 -16.77 -44.08
CA PHE A 492 10.07 -15.32 -43.88
C PHE A 492 10.10 -14.79 -42.44
N ALA A 493 11.28 -14.92 -41.83
CA ALA A 493 11.87 -13.86 -41.03
C ALA A 493 13.28 -13.54 -41.57
N GLN A 494 13.51 -12.25 -41.84
CA GLN A 494 14.78 -11.49 -41.77
C GLN A 494 15.02 -10.62 -43.01
N ALA A 495 14.93 -9.31 -42.79
CA ALA A 495 15.99 -8.37 -43.16
C ALA A 495 15.84 -7.12 -42.27
N SER A 496 16.68 -7.03 -41.25
CA SER A 496 17.03 -5.79 -40.55
C SER A 496 18.33 -5.23 -41.15
N THR A 497 18.70 -4.02 -40.70
CA THR A 497 19.89 -3.19 -41.03
C THR A 497 19.63 -2.23 -42.20
N SER A 498 19.90 -0.93 -42.15
CA SER A 498 20.59 -0.04 -41.19
C SER A 498 20.54 1.40 -41.74
N ALA A 499 20.42 2.43 -40.91
CA ALA A 499 21.14 3.70 -41.11
C ALA A 499 20.95 4.63 -39.89
N ALA A 500 21.97 4.68 -39.04
CA ALA A 500 22.30 5.86 -38.25
C ALA A 500 23.63 6.39 -38.80
N ALA A 501 23.62 7.60 -39.36
CA ALA A 501 24.79 8.44 -39.59
C ALA A 501 24.33 9.89 -39.82
N GLY A 502 25.07 10.83 -39.23
CA GLY A 502 24.66 12.23 -39.04
C GLY A 502 24.80 13.16 -40.25
N SER A 503 24.24 14.37 -40.02
CA SER A 503 24.55 15.67 -40.62
C SER A 503 24.75 15.78 -42.14
N SER A 504 23.79 16.38 -42.82
CA SER A 504 23.99 17.67 -43.51
C SER A 504 22.66 18.22 -44.01
N ALA A 505 22.55 19.54 -43.96
CA ALA A 505 21.42 20.35 -44.43
C ALA A 505 20.89 19.94 -45.81
N THR A 506 19.56 19.98 -45.99
CA THR A 506 18.89 21.00 -46.84
C THR A 506 17.38 20.83 -46.83
N GLU A 507 16.72 21.95 -46.53
CA GLU A 507 15.44 22.44 -47.04
C GLU A 507 14.16 21.61 -46.90
N VAL A 508 13.40 22.04 -45.88
CA VAL A 508 11.94 22.09 -45.86
C VAL A 508 11.41 22.78 -47.13
N ILE A 509 10.59 22.07 -47.91
CA ILE A 509 9.61 22.69 -48.81
C ILE A 509 8.23 22.17 -48.42
N ILE A 510 7.49 23.06 -47.79
CA ILE A 510 6.04 23.00 -47.63
C ILE A 510 5.45 23.38 -48.98
N SER A 511 4.66 22.50 -49.58
CA SER A 511 3.67 22.89 -50.59
C SER A 511 2.43 22.03 -50.45
N GLY A 512 1.41 22.60 -49.82
CA GLY A 512 0.05 22.09 -49.91
C GLY A 512 -0.53 22.35 -51.29
N ALA A 513 -1.48 21.51 -51.71
CA ALA A 513 -2.77 21.90 -52.26
C ALA A 513 -3.54 20.67 -52.73
N ALA A 514 -4.84 20.72 -52.45
CA ALA A 514 -5.89 19.82 -52.88
C ALA A 514 -5.88 19.50 -54.39
N ALA A 515 -6.29 18.28 -54.73
CA ALA A 515 -7.03 18.02 -55.97
C ALA A 515 -7.98 16.83 -55.78
N VAL A 516 -9.27 17.17 -55.75
CA VAL A 516 -10.41 16.28 -55.99
C VAL A 516 -10.45 15.94 -57.48
N GLY A 517 -10.76 14.69 -57.84
CA GLY A 517 -11.46 14.41 -59.10
C GLY A 517 -10.96 13.29 -60.01
N GLN A 518 -11.73 12.21 -60.02
CA GLN A 518 -12.31 11.53 -61.20
C GLN A 518 -11.54 10.48 -62.04
N ILE A 519 -12.19 9.30 -62.06
CA ILE A 519 -12.59 8.44 -63.20
C ILE A 519 -11.50 7.61 -63.91
N GLY A 520 -11.69 6.29 -63.82
CA GLY A 520 -11.12 5.29 -64.73
C GLY A 520 -11.83 3.93 -64.56
N LEU A 521 -12.94 3.75 -65.28
CA LEU A 521 -13.71 2.51 -65.40
C LEU A 521 -13.12 1.64 -66.54
N ALA A 522 -13.36 0.32 -66.46
CA ALA A 522 -13.01 -0.78 -67.40
C ALA A 522 -11.65 -1.45 -67.13
N VAL A 523 -11.54 -2.79 -67.03
CA VAL A 523 -12.00 -3.81 -67.99
C VAL A 523 -12.47 -5.11 -67.31
N LEU A 524 -13.54 -5.69 -67.86
CA LEU A 524 -14.14 -6.99 -67.57
C LEU A 524 -13.48 -8.16 -68.34
N ARG A 525 -13.46 -9.34 -67.70
CA ARG A 525 -13.55 -10.74 -68.23
C ARG A 525 -12.38 -11.38 -69.00
N LYS A 526 -11.91 -12.53 -68.47
CA LYS A 526 -12.20 -13.94 -68.92
C LYS A 526 -11.38 -14.92 -68.06
N TRP A 527 -12.00 -15.69 -67.15
CA TRP A 527 -12.44 -17.10 -67.28
C TRP A 527 -11.36 -18.09 -67.76
N ILE A 528 -10.87 -18.95 -66.85
CA ILE A 528 -11.24 -20.39 -66.75
C ILE A 528 -11.62 -20.65 -65.30
#